data_AF-A0A3R7JVL2-F1
#
_entry.id   AF-A0A3R7JVL2-F1
#
_cell.length_a   1.000
_cell.length_b   1.000
_cell.length_c   1.000
_cell.angle_alpha   90.00
_cell.angle_beta   90.00
_cell.angle_gamma   90.00
#
_symmetry.space_group_name_H-M   'P 1'
#
loop_
_entity.id
_entity.type
_entity.pdbx_description
1 polymer ?
#
loop_
_entity_poly.entity_id
_entity_poly.type
_entity_poly.pdbx_seq_one_letter_code
_entity_poly.pdbx_strand_id
1 'polypeptide(L)'
;MADFLAAFDARLETYLTQLDDLQKRNQKQHAFQPTFWLQNQDFNVAREVFVAAAGAIGHTVTKFSLVYSKTPSKEEGASICEALDKPCEQLLAATNVALFCGAGPSLATEIINDALRLIKSVHDLGKSIEKGDVARVPQLTGCVWEYSTARVSKSNCVASKRSMLQCITMLNSTTEELKEFLAEQNEEDSQAPLDEVEQDDEFAFDSSLSEEERALFESGVKLLSMCAAIMKRGVLTIKKLTISDDQAAFLSWTAKLDVSYTAAQDAVVDFGAALYPPVGVDELSEAVSSLEASSSAILACLKEQPDLAATEESALLQGEAAFAKQLATVKSQIEASQ
;
A
#
# COMPACT_ATOMS: atom_id res chain seq x y z
N MET A 1 22.09 20.46 -26.41
CA MET A 1 21.66 19.08 -26.07
C MET A 1 22.13 18.66 -24.68
N ALA A 2 23.44 18.65 -24.37
CA ALA A 2 23.91 18.37 -23.00
C ALA A 2 23.29 19.33 -21.97
N ASP A 3 23.26 20.64 -22.28
CA ASP A 3 22.65 21.66 -21.42
C ASP A 3 21.13 21.48 -21.22
N PHE A 4 20.42 20.91 -22.21
CA PHE A 4 18.99 20.65 -22.07
C PHE A 4 18.73 19.43 -21.17
N LEU A 5 19.43 18.32 -21.40
CA LEU A 5 19.22 17.08 -20.63
C LEU A 5 19.51 17.30 -19.14
N ALA A 6 20.58 18.02 -18.79
CA ALA A 6 20.88 18.38 -17.41
C ALA A 6 19.79 19.28 -16.80
N ALA A 7 19.29 20.26 -17.56
CA ALA A 7 18.20 21.13 -17.09
C ALA A 7 16.86 20.39 -16.95
N PHE A 8 16.59 19.44 -17.83
CA PHE A 8 15.41 18.57 -17.79
C PHE A 8 15.47 17.64 -16.58
N ASP A 9 16.62 17.01 -16.32
CA ASP A 9 16.86 16.18 -15.15
C ASP A 9 16.58 16.95 -13.85
N ALA A 10 17.13 18.15 -13.71
CA ALA A 10 16.91 19.02 -12.55
C ALA A 10 15.43 19.41 -12.37
N ARG A 11 14.68 19.62 -13.47
CA ARG A 11 13.23 19.87 -13.40
C ARG A 11 12.47 18.65 -12.91
N LEU A 12 12.78 17.46 -13.43
CA LEU A 12 12.12 16.23 -12.99
C LEU A 12 12.43 15.91 -11.53
N GLU A 13 13.67 16.13 -11.08
CA GLU A 13 14.05 15.97 -9.66
C GLU A 13 13.26 16.93 -8.76
N THR A 14 13.04 18.17 -9.21
CA THR A 14 12.16 19.13 -8.53
C THR A 14 10.71 18.61 -8.46
N TYR A 15 10.19 18.03 -9.55
CA TYR A 15 8.83 17.47 -9.58
C TYR A 15 8.70 16.27 -8.64
N LEU A 16 9.69 15.37 -8.62
CA LEU A 16 9.74 14.23 -7.71
C LEU A 16 9.75 14.69 -6.25
N THR A 17 10.57 15.68 -5.92
CA THR A 17 10.62 16.26 -4.57
C THR A 17 9.25 16.81 -4.14
N GLN A 18 8.56 17.55 -5.03
CA GLN A 18 7.22 18.07 -4.73
C GLN A 18 6.20 16.94 -4.50
N LEU A 19 6.23 15.90 -5.32
CA LEU A 19 5.33 14.76 -5.19
C LEU A 19 5.62 13.95 -3.91
N ASP A 20 6.89 13.74 -3.56
CA ASP A 20 7.29 13.10 -2.30
C ASP A 20 6.84 13.91 -1.08
N ASP A 21 6.92 15.23 -1.15
CA ASP A 21 6.42 16.10 -0.07
C ASP A 21 4.89 16.02 0.06
N LEU A 22 4.15 15.95 -1.06
CA LEU A 22 2.70 15.69 -1.03
C LEU A 22 2.40 14.32 -0.43
N GLN A 23 3.18 13.28 -0.78
CA GLN A 23 3.02 11.94 -0.24
C GLN A 23 3.25 11.92 1.27
N LYS A 24 4.36 12.51 1.75
CA LYS A 24 4.68 12.63 3.18
C LYS A 24 3.61 13.41 3.93
N ARG A 25 3.10 14.51 3.36
CA ARG A 25 1.99 15.27 3.96
C ARG A 25 0.71 14.44 4.06
N ASN A 26 0.39 13.63 3.05
CA ASN A 26 -0.77 12.74 3.10
C ASN A 26 -0.60 11.67 4.19
N GLN A 27 0.56 11.02 4.23
CA GLN A 27 0.84 9.91 5.16
C GLN A 27 0.97 10.37 6.61
N LYS A 28 1.68 11.48 6.88
CA LYS A 28 2.01 11.91 8.24
C LYS A 28 1.06 12.94 8.82
N GLN A 29 0.50 13.81 7.98
CA GLN A 29 -0.33 14.93 8.42
C GLN A 29 -1.80 14.75 8.04
N HIS A 30 -2.14 13.68 7.31
CA HIS A 30 -3.48 13.41 6.79
C HIS A 30 -4.08 14.64 6.11
N ALA A 31 -3.24 15.34 5.32
CA ALA A 31 -3.53 16.65 4.79
C ALA A 31 -4.69 16.67 3.77
N PHE A 32 -5.03 15.51 3.19
CA PHE A 32 -6.10 15.37 2.21
C PHE A 32 -7.34 14.74 2.87
N GLN A 33 -8.34 15.58 3.10
CA GLN A 33 -9.62 15.18 3.69
C GLN A 33 -10.69 15.11 2.59
N PRO A 34 -11.53 14.07 2.58
CA PRO A 34 -12.54 13.89 1.56
C PRO A 34 -13.62 14.96 1.71
N THR A 35 -13.99 15.61 0.61
CA THR A 35 -15.15 16.52 0.55
C THR A 35 -16.31 15.92 -0.24
N PHE A 36 -16.15 14.70 -0.75
CA PHE A 36 -17.16 13.95 -1.48
C PHE A 36 -16.99 12.45 -1.24
N TRP A 37 -18.05 11.66 -1.43
CA TRP A 37 -17.96 10.20 -1.22
C TRP A 37 -18.08 9.37 -2.51
N LEU A 38 -19.12 9.61 -3.31
CA LEU A 38 -19.48 8.73 -4.43
C LEU A 38 -19.09 9.26 -5.81
N GLN A 39 -19.56 10.43 -6.21
CA GLN A 39 -19.21 11.07 -7.47
C GLN A 39 -19.25 12.57 -7.26
N ASN A 40 -18.25 13.27 -7.76
CA ASN A 40 -18.19 14.73 -7.73
C ASN A 40 -17.77 15.23 -9.11
N GLN A 41 -18.49 16.23 -9.64
CA GLN A 41 -18.28 16.71 -11.00
C GLN A 41 -16.91 17.37 -11.16
N ASP A 42 -16.49 18.20 -10.20
CA ASP A 42 -15.20 18.89 -10.24
C ASP A 42 -14.05 17.89 -10.20
N PHE A 43 -14.14 16.89 -9.30
CA PHE A 43 -13.17 15.81 -9.24
C PHE A 43 -13.15 14.97 -10.52
N ASN A 44 -14.31 14.67 -11.12
CA ASN A 44 -14.36 13.92 -12.38
C ASN A 44 -13.61 14.64 -13.50
N VAL A 45 -13.81 15.95 -13.65
CA VAL A 45 -13.07 16.76 -14.64
C VAL A 45 -11.59 16.76 -14.31
N ALA A 46 -11.21 17.01 -13.05
CA ALA A 46 -9.81 17.03 -12.64
C ALA A 46 -9.10 15.68 -12.87
N ARG A 47 -9.80 14.57 -12.59
CA ARG A 47 -9.35 13.20 -12.85
C ARG A 47 -9.17 12.96 -14.35
N GLU A 48 -10.10 13.40 -15.19
CA GLU A 48 -9.97 13.26 -16.65
C GLU A 48 -8.77 14.05 -17.18
N VAL A 49 -8.53 15.26 -16.67
CA VAL A 49 -7.34 16.06 -16.99
C VAL A 49 -6.06 15.34 -16.56
N PHE A 50 -6.04 14.75 -15.36
CA PHE A 50 -4.91 13.94 -14.89
C PHE A 50 -4.64 12.73 -15.78
N VAL A 51 -5.68 11.95 -16.11
CA VAL A 51 -5.56 10.78 -17.00
C VAL A 51 -5.11 11.20 -18.40
N ALA A 52 -5.60 12.33 -18.92
CA ALA A 52 -5.18 12.86 -20.20
C ALA A 52 -3.71 13.31 -20.20
N ALA A 53 -3.24 13.95 -19.11
CA ALA A 53 -1.85 14.36 -18.96
C ALA A 53 -0.90 13.15 -18.90
N ALA A 54 -1.26 12.11 -18.14
CA ALA A 54 -0.52 10.84 -18.13
C ALA A 54 -0.52 10.18 -19.52
N GLY A 55 -1.68 10.13 -20.17
CA GLY A 55 -1.82 9.59 -21.53
C GLY A 55 -1.02 10.36 -22.58
N ALA A 56 -0.83 11.68 -22.43
CA ALA A 56 0.01 12.48 -23.32
C ALA A 56 1.47 12.06 -23.27
N ILE A 57 2.01 11.75 -22.08
CA ILE A 57 3.35 11.18 -21.90
C ILE A 57 3.46 9.83 -22.63
N GLY A 58 2.46 8.96 -22.42
CA GLY A 58 2.37 7.65 -23.10
C GLY A 58 2.37 7.78 -24.63
N HIS A 59 1.55 8.69 -25.16
CA HIS A 59 1.47 8.95 -26.59
C HIS A 59 2.81 9.44 -27.16
N THR A 60 3.48 10.35 -26.44
CA THR A 60 4.80 10.85 -26.83
C THR A 60 5.80 9.70 -26.93
N VAL A 61 5.94 8.84 -25.91
CA VAL A 61 6.89 7.71 -26.00
C VAL A 61 6.50 6.69 -27.07
N THR A 62 5.20 6.39 -27.26
CA THR A 62 4.75 5.49 -28.33
C THR A 62 5.15 6.01 -29.72
N LYS A 63 4.97 7.31 -29.98
CA LYS A 63 5.36 7.91 -31.25
C LYS A 63 6.85 7.69 -31.53
N PHE A 64 7.69 7.82 -30.51
CA PHE A 64 9.12 7.62 -30.65
C PHE A 64 9.53 6.15 -30.77
N SER A 65 8.90 5.24 -30.02
CA SER A 65 9.14 3.80 -30.14
C SER A 65 8.77 3.25 -31.53
N LEU A 66 7.86 3.91 -32.27
CA LEU A 66 7.50 3.55 -33.64
C LEU A 66 8.45 4.11 -34.70
N VAL A 67 9.10 5.25 -34.41
CA VAL A 67 9.91 6.00 -35.38
C VAL A 67 11.40 5.61 -35.29
N TYR A 68 11.90 5.34 -34.09
CA TYR A 68 13.32 5.08 -33.89
C TYR A 68 13.71 3.60 -34.03
N SER A 69 14.96 3.39 -34.42
CA SER A 69 15.56 2.06 -34.47
C SER A 69 15.65 1.44 -33.07
N LYS A 70 15.94 0.13 -32.98
CA LYS A 70 16.11 -0.57 -31.70
C LYS A 70 17.19 0.05 -30.79
N THR A 71 18.07 0.89 -31.33
CA THR A 71 19.10 1.61 -30.58
C THR A 71 19.17 3.06 -31.09
N PRO A 72 18.39 3.99 -30.51
CA PRO A 72 18.39 5.39 -30.95
C PRO A 72 19.74 6.07 -30.71
N SER A 73 20.08 7.06 -31.53
CA SER A 73 21.23 7.94 -31.28
C SER A 73 21.00 8.78 -30.02
N LYS A 74 22.08 9.39 -29.50
CA LYS A 74 21.96 10.32 -28.36
C LYS A 74 21.12 11.56 -28.72
N GLU A 75 21.18 12.04 -29.96
CA GLU A 75 20.33 13.15 -30.42
C GLU A 75 18.86 12.74 -30.51
N GLU A 76 18.59 11.54 -31.03
CA GLU A 76 17.24 10.98 -31.11
C GLU A 76 16.64 10.81 -29.71
N GLY A 77 17.41 10.26 -28.77
CA GLY A 77 17.01 10.16 -27.36
C GLY A 77 16.74 11.53 -26.73
N ALA A 78 17.61 12.51 -26.96
CA ALA A 78 17.42 13.87 -26.42
C ALA A 78 16.12 14.52 -26.94
N SER A 79 15.77 14.28 -28.20
CA SER A 79 14.50 14.76 -28.77
C SER A 79 13.27 14.15 -28.08
N ILE A 80 13.36 12.92 -27.57
CA ILE A 80 12.29 12.30 -26.75
C ILE A 80 12.10 13.11 -25.47
N CYS A 81 13.19 13.40 -24.76
CA CYS A 81 13.16 14.17 -23.51
C CYS A 81 12.62 15.59 -23.72
N GLU A 82 13.01 16.26 -24.81
CA GLU A 82 12.47 17.58 -25.17
C GLU A 82 10.95 17.56 -25.36
N ALA A 83 10.42 16.53 -26.02
CA ALA A 83 8.99 16.37 -26.22
C ALA A 83 8.22 15.96 -24.95
N LEU A 84 8.92 15.40 -23.95
CA LEU A 84 8.33 14.99 -22.67
C LEU A 84 8.29 16.09 -21.62
N ASP A 85 9.05 17.18 -21.80
CA ASP A 85 9.16 18.29 -20.84
C ASP A 85 7.79 18.88 -20.48
N LYS A 86 7.05 19.34 -21.48
CA LYS A 86 5.73 19.95 -21.25
C LYS A 86 4.68 18.97 -20.71
N PRO A 87 4.56 17.73 -21.22
CA PRO A 87 3.69 16.71 -20.64
C PRO A 87 3.99 16.40 -19.16
N CYS A 88 5.26 16.37 -18.74
CA CYS A 88 5.62 16.14 -17.34
C CYS A 88 5.18 17.29 -16.44
N GLU A 89 5.37 18.54 -16.87
CA GLU A 89 4.87 19.73 -16.17
C GLU A 89 3.34 19.69 -16.03
N GLN A 90 2.64 19.33 -17.11
CA GLN A 90 1.18 19.21 -17.13
C GLN A 90 0.68 18.11 -16.19
N LEU A 91 1.38 16.98 -16.09
CA LEU A 91 1.04 15.91 -15.17
C LEU A 91 1.12 16.38 -13.71
N LEU A 92 2.19 17.10 -13.35
CA LEU A 92 2.33 17.65 -12.00
C LEU A 92 1.23 18.68 -11.67
N ALA A 93 0.90 19.55 -12.62
CA ALA A 93 -0.19 20.50 -12.46
C ALA A 93 -1.54 19.79 -12.30
N ALA A 94 -1.84 18.79 -13.14
CA ALA A 94 -3.06 18.01 -13.06
C ALA A 94 -3.17 17.20 -11.77
N THR A 95 -2.04 16.69 -11.25
CA THR A 95 -1.94 16.02 -9.95
C THR A 95 -2.43 16.95 -8.84
N ASN A 96 -1.90 18.17 -8.79
CA ASN A 96 -2.32 19.16 -7.79
C ASN A 96 -3.82 19.47 -7.91
N VAL A 97 -4.32 19.73 -9.12
CA VAL A 97 -5.75 20.03 -9.32
C VAL A 97 -6.63 18.87 -8.82
N ALA A 98 -6.30 17.62 -9.18
CA ALA A 98 -7.08 16.45 -8.76
C ALA A 98 -7.07 16.25 -7.23
N LEU A 99 -5.95 16.51 -6.56
CA LEU A 99 -5.83 16.40 -5.11
C LEU A 99 -6.69 17.44 -4.38
N PHE A 100 -6.70 18.69 -4.85
CA PHE A 100 -7.47 19.77 -4.22
C PHE A 100 -8.96 19.79 -4.59
N CYS A 101 -9.41 18.88 -5.47
CA CYS A 101 -10.83 18.62 -5.73
C CYS A 101 -11.46 17.64 -4.72
N GLY A 102 -11.02 17.67 -3.45
CA GLY A 102 -11.66 16.90 -2.38
C GLY A 102 -11.25 15.44 -2.27
N ALA A 103 -10.08 15.07 -2.78
CA ALA A 103 -9.54 13.72 -2.61
C ALA A 103 -9.25 13.45 -1.13
N GLY A 104 -9.70 12.30 -0.64
CA GLY A 104 -9.37 11.77 0.68
C GLY A 104 -8.07 10.97 0.66
N PRO A 105 -7.66 10.39 1.81
CA PRO A 105 -6.32 9.82 2.00
C PRO A 105 -5.93 8.76 0.96
N SER A 106 -6.73 7.71 0.78
CA SER A 106 -6.41 6.65 -0.20
C SER A 106 -6.47 7.13 -1.65
N LEU A 107 -7.42 8.00 -2.00
CA LEU A 107 -7.51 8.53 -3.36
C LEU A 107 -6.33 9.44 -3.69
N ALA A 108 -5.91 10.27 -2.73
CA ALA A 108 -4.71 11.09 -2.84
C ALA A 108 -3.46 10.22 -3.03
N THR A 109 -3.33 9.13 -2.26
CA THR A 109 -2.23 8.16 -2.42
C THR A 109 -2.21 7.55 -3.82
N GLU A 110 -3.35 7.15 -4.38
CA GLU A 110 -3.40 6.64 -5.76
C GLU A 110 -2.89 7.66 -6.78
N ILE A 111 -3.39 8.91 -6.72
CA ILE A 111 -3.01 9.99 -7.64
C ILE A 111 -1.50 10.29 -7.54
N ILE A 112 -1.01 10.46 -6.31
CA ILE A 112 0.40 10.80 -6.06
C ILE A 112 1.32 9.66 -6.51
N ASN A 113 0.98 8.40 -6.21
CA ASN A 113 1.80 7.25 -6.57
C ASN A 113 1.86 7.04 -8.10
N ASP A 114 0.74 7.20 -8.81
CA ASP A 114 0.73 7.10 -10.27
C ASP A 114 1.60 8.20 -10.90
N ALA A 115 1.50 9.44 -10.40
CA ALA A 115 2.35 10.55 -10.86
C ALA A 115 3.85 10.31 -10.56
N LEU A 116 4.18 9.87 -9.35
CA LEU A 116 5.55 9.56 -8.92
C LEU A 116 6.19 8.51 -9.82
N ARG A 117 5.50 7.38 -10.03
CA ARG A 117 6.02 6.28 -10.87
C ARG A 117 6.27 6.72 -12.30
N LEU A 118 5.36 7.52 -12.86
CA LEU A 118 5.48 8.00 -14.23
C LEU A 118 6.63 9.01 -14.39
N ILE A 119 6.70 10.03 -13.53
CA ILE A 119 7.79 11.02 -13.56
C ILE A 119 9.14 10.36 -13.30
N LYS A 120 9.22 9.43 -12.34
CA LYS A 120 10.45 8.69 -12.05
C LYS A 120 10.93 7.89 -13.25
N SER A 121 10.02 7.25 -13.98
CA SER A 121 10.36 6.48 -15.18
C SER A 121 10.87 7.37 -16.32
N VAL A 122 10.30 8.57 -16.48
CA VAL A 122 10.79 9.56 -17.45
C VAL A 122 12.17 10.09 -17.04
N HIS A 123 12.39 10.28 -15.74
CA HIS A 123 13.68 10.69 -15.19
C HIS A 123 14.76 9.62 -15.39
N ASP A 124 14.44 8.35 -15.15
CA ASP A 124 15.36 7.23 -15.42
C ASP A 124 15.71 7.12 -16.92
N LEU A 125 14.74 7.38 -17.81
CA LEU A 125 14.98 7.50 -19.25
C LEU A 125 15.95 8.64 -19.58
N GLY A 126 15.71 9.84 -19.03
CA GLY A 126 16.57 11.01 -19.21
C GLY A 126 18.01 10.76 -18.76
N LYS A 127 18.20 10.19 -17.57
CA LYS A 127 19.52 9.84 -17.03
C LYS A 127 20.25 8.81 -17.88
N SER A 128 19.55 7.82 -18.42
CA SER A 128 20.15 6.82 -19.33
C SER A 128 20.69 7.48 -20.59
N ILE A 129 19.91 8.39 -21.19
CA ILE A 129 20.29 9.12 -22.42
C ILE A 129 21.47 10.06 -22.16
N GLU A 130 21.45 10.79 -21.04
CA GLU A 130 22.53 11.70 -20.66
C GLU A 130 23.88 10.96 -20.53
N LYS A 131 23.87 9.81 -19.85
CA LYS A 131 25.02 8.92 -19.68
C LYS A 131 25.46 8.22 -20.97
N GLY A 132 24.67 8.31 -22.03
CA GLY A 132 24.94 7.64 -23.31
C GLY A 132 24.58 6.15 -23.33
N ASP A 133 23.83 5.67 -22.34
CA ASP A 133 23.30 4.30 -22.30
C ASP A 133 22.02 4.21 -23.14
N VAL A 134 22.20 4.26 -24.46
CA VAL A 134 21.10 4.26 -25.45
C VAL A 134 20.52 2.86 -25.67
N ALA A 135 21.21 1.81 -25.25
CA ALA A 135 20.74 0.42 -25.39
C ALA A 135 19.51 0.12 -24.52
N ARG A 136 19.37 0.83 -23.39
CA ARG A 136 18.22 0.68 -22.47
C ARG A 136 17.02 1.54 -22.84
N VAL A 137 17.13 2.43 -23.81
CA VAL A 137 16.03 3.35 -24.21
C VAL A 137 14.74 2.60 -24.59
N PRO A 138 14.77 1.49 -25.37
CA PRO A 138 13.55 0.73 -25.65
C PRO A 138 12.87 0.18 -24.38
N GLN A 139 13.65 -0.33 -23.43
CA GLN A 139 13.11 -0.83 -22.15
C GLN A 139 12.50 0.31 -21.34
N LEU A 140 13.22 1.42 -21.19
CA LEU A 140 12.79 2.56 -20.38
C LEU A 140 11.57 3.27 -20.96
N THR A 141 11.49 3.40 -22.29
CA THR A 141 10.27 3.89 -22.97
C THR A 141 9.08 2.94 -22.76
N GLY A 142 9.32 1.62 -22.69
CA GLY A 142 8.32 0.64 -22.30
C GLY A 142 7.81 0.85 -20.87
N CYS A 143 8.70 1.10 -19.89
CA CYS A 143 8.31 1.43 -18.53
C CYS A 143 7.50 2.72 -18.45
N VAL A 144 7.92 3.79 -19.16
CA VAL A 144 7.15 5.04 -19.23
C VAL A 144 5.76 4.79 -19.81
N TRP A 145 5.65 3.97 -20.85
CA TRP A 145 4.36 3.62 -21.44
C TRP A 145 3.46 2.86 -20.46
N GLU A 146 3.99 1.87 -19.74
CA GLU A 146 3.23 1.09 -18.76
C GLU A 146 2.61 2.00 -17.68
N TYR A 147 3.43 2.90 -17.11
CA TYR A 147 2.96 3.84 -16.08
C TYR A 147 2.14 5.02 -16.62
N SER A 148 2.09 5.23 -17.94
CA SER A 148 1.22 6.25 -18.55
C SER A 148 -0.28 5.89 -18.48
N THR A 149 -0.59 4.62 -18.19
CA THR A 149 -1.96 4.13 -18.04
C THR A 149 -2.47 4.33 -16.61
N ALA A 150 -2.71 5.59 -16.21
CA ALA A 150 -3.18 5.93 -14.86
C ALA A 150 -4.50 5.20 -14.50
N ARG A 151 -4.55 4.58 -13.30
CA ARG A 151 -5.69 3.76 -12.82
C ARG A 151 -6.34 4.33 -11.57
N VAL A 152 -6.44 5.65 -11.52
CA VAL A 152 -7.05 6.38 -10.41
C VAL A 152 -8.54 6.09 -10.30
N SER A 153 -8.97 5.78 -9.08
CA SER A 153 -10.36 5.56 -8.70
C SER A 153 -11.25 6.76 -9.03
N LYS A 154 -12.53 6.48 -9.29
CA LYS A 154 -13.51 7.54 -9.62
C LYS A 154 -14.02 8.29 -8.38
N SER A 155 -13.73 7.78 -7.18
CA SER A 155 -14.19 8.39 -5.94
C SER A 155 -13.47 7.90 -4.69
N ASN A 156 -13.64 8.65 -3.60
CA ASN A 156 -13.13 8.32 -2.28
C ASN A 156 -13.68 6.98 -1.79
N CYS A 157 -14.96 6.71 -2.00
CA CYS A 157 -15.56 5.42 -1.67
C CYS A 157 -14.86 4.24 -2.34
N VAL A 158 -14.54 4.36 -3.64
CA VAL A 158 -13.86 3.28 -4.38
C VAL A 158 -12.40 3.15 -3.94
N ALA A 159 -11.69 4.25 -3.76
CA ALA A 159 -10.29 4.25 -3.34
C ALA A 159 -10.12 3.67 -1.93
N SER A 160 -10.90 4.14 -0.95
CA SER A 160 -10.84 3.64 0.42
C SER A 160 -11.26 2.16 0.49
N LYS A 161 -12.30 1.74 -0.24
CA LYS A 161 -12.67 0.30 -0.34
C LYS A 161 -11.52 -0.54 -0.88
N ARG A 162 -10.84 -0.07 -1.92
CA ARG A 162 -9.71 -0.79 -2.52
C ARG A 162 -8.55 -0.91 -1.53
N SER A 163 -8.16 0.18 -0.90
CA SER A 163 -7.09 0.21 0.11
C SER A 163 -7.39 -0.73 1.28
N MET A 164 -8.60 -0.64 1.85
CA MET A 164 -8.99 -1.50 2.96
C MET A 164 -9.06 -2.98 2.56
N LEU A 165 -9.53 -3.30 1.34
CA LEU A 165 -9.54 -4.68 0.83
C LEU A 165 -8.13 -5.21 0.60
N GLN A 166 -7.19 -4.40 0.11
CA GLN A 166 -5.79 -4.79 -0.02
C GLN A 166 -5.17 -5.15 1.34
N CYS A 167 -5.45 -4.36 2.37
CA CYS A 167 -5.00 -4.66 3.72
C CYS A 167 -5.57 -5.99 4.25
N ILE A 168 -6.85 -6.25 4.01
CA ILE A 168 -7.47 -7.53 4.40
C ILE A 168 -6.90 -8.70 3.61
N THR A 169 -6.66 -8.53 2.31
CA THR A 169 -6.07 -9.57 1.47
C THR A 169 -4.67 -9.92 1.98
N MET A 170 -3.84 -8.91 2.26
CA MET A 170 -2.52 -9.11 2.87
C MET A 170 -2.61 -9.88 4.19
N LEU A 171 -3.46 -9.43 5.12
CA LEU A 171 -3.65 -10.09 6.40
C LEU A 171 -4.14 -11.54 6.28
N ASN A 172 -5.08 -11.81 5.38
CA ASN A 172 -5.54 -13.17 5.12
C ASN A 172 -4.43 -14.02 4.52
N SER A 173 -3.66 -13.50 3.56
CA SER A 173 -2.52 -14.21 2.97
C SER A 173 -1.48 -14.57 4.04
N THR A 174 -1.07 -13.61 4.88
CA THR A 174 -0.16 -13.87 6.01
C THR A 174 -0.74 -14.90 6.99
N THR A 175 -2.04 -14.83 7.28
CA THR A 175 -2.69 -15.78 8.20
C THR A 175 -2.76 -17.19 7.61
N GLU A 176 -3.02 -17.34 6.31
CA GLU A 176 -3.03 -18.64 5.65
C GLU A 176 -1.62 -19.21 5.53
N GLU A 177 -0.62 -18.40 5.20
CA GLU A 177 0.80 -18.80 5.17
C GLU A 177 1.26 -19.38 6.53
N LEU A 178 0.91 -18.71 7.63
CA LEU A 178 1.22 -19.20 8.98
C LEU A 178 0.47 -20.49 9.34
N LYS A 179 -0.76 -20.67 8.87
CA LYS A 179 -1.51 -21.91 9.09
C LYS A 179 -0.95 -23.07 8.29
N GLU A 180 -0.51 -22.81 7.05
CA GLU A 180 0.17 -23.79 6.19
C GLU A 180 1.47 -24.23 6.86
N PHE A 181 2.29 -23.29 7.34
CA PHE A 181 3.49 -23.59 8.13
C PHE A 181 3.19 -24.48 9.36
N LEU A 182 2.15 -24.14 10.14
CA LEU A 182 1.75 -24.96 11.28
C LEU A 182 1.28 -26.37 10.88
N ALA A 183 0.67 -26.53 9.70
CA ALA A 183 0.25 -27.82 9.20
C ALA A 183 1.46 -28.69 8.79
N GLU A 184 2.45 -28.10 8.13
CA GLU A 184 3.71 -28.79 7.74
C GLU A 184 4.45 -29.32 8.99
N GLN A 185 4.50 -28.52 10.05
CA GLN A 185 5.06 -28.91 11.37
C GLN A 185 4.34 -30.10 12.03
N ASN A 186 3.09 -30.40 11.62
CA ASN A 186 2.34 -31.57 12.12
C ASN A 186 2.57 -32.83 11.26
N GLU A 187 2.92 -32.65 9.99
CA GLU A 187 3.11 -33.77 9.05
C GLU A 187 4.50 -34.41 9.20
N GLU A 188 5.52 -33.65 9.62
CA GLU A 188 6.87 -34.17 9.92
C GLU A 188 6.88 -35.17 11.10
N ASP A 189 5.97 -35.04 12.07
CA ASP A 189 5.79 -36.01 13.16
C ASP A 189 5.18 -37.35 12.70
N SER A 190 4.76 -37.45 11.43
CA SER A 190 4.07 -38.63 10.86
C SER A 190 4.81 -39.31 9.72
N GLN A 191 6.03 -38.90 9.36
CA GLN A 191 6.78 -39.52 8.27
C GLN A 191 7.69 -40.66 8.74
N ALA A 192 7.35 -41.88 8.31
CA ALA A 192 8.25 -43.01 8.22
C ALA A 192 9.55 -42.61 7.47
N PRO A 193 10.71 -43.20 7.79
CA PRO A 193 12.01 -42.68 7.38
C PRO A 193 12.11 -42.69 5.84
N LEU A 194 12.11 -41.50 5.25
CA LEU A 194 12.47 -41.31 3.85
C LEU A 194 14.00 -41.21 3.77
N ASP A 195 14.54 -42.00 2.85
CA ASP A 195 15.97 -42.19 2.58
C ASP A 195 16.80 -40.91 2.71
N GLU A 196 17.87 -41.03 3.49
CA GLU A 196 18.95 -40.06 3.68
C GLU A 196 19.45 -39.52 2.32
N VAL A 197 19.11 -38.27 2.03
CA VAL A 197 19.94 -37.44 1.17
C VAL A 197 20.54 -36.39 2.09
N GLU A 198 21.76 -36.67 2.57
CA GLU A 198 22.61 -35.73 3.29
C GLU A 198 22.73 -34.42 2.49
N GLN A 199 21.88 -33.45 2.79
CA GLN A 199 22.19 -32.04 2.55
C GLN A 199 22.78 -31.51 3.85
N ASP A 200 24.12 -31.53 3.91
CA ASP A 200 24.90 -30.72 4.85
C ASP A 200 24.63 -29.23 4.55
N ASP A 201 23.46 -28.73 4.92
CA ASP A 201 23.21 -27.31 5.04
C ASP A 201 23.69 -26.88 6.44
N GLU A 202 24.95 -26.45 6.51
CA GLU A 202 25.58 -25.80 7.66
C GLU A 202 24.86 -24.49 8.10
N PHE A 203 23.77 -24.13 7.40
CA PHE A 203 22.84 -23.03 7.66
C PHE A 203 21.36 -23.47 7.73
N ALA A 204 21.08 -24.77 7.92
CA ALA A 204 19.73 -25.23 8.24
C ALA A 204 19.35 -24.69 9.62
N PHE A 205 18.72 -23.51 9.63
CA PHE A 205 18.03 -23.03 10.83
C PHE A 205 16.96 -24.05 11.16
N ASP A 206 17.03 -24.60 12.37
CA ASP A 206 15.99 -25.47 12.90
C ASP A 206 14.69 -24.66 12.93
N SER A 207 13.83 -24.94 11.97
CA SER A 207 12.52 -24.32 11.83
C SER A 207 11.45 -25.07 12.63
N SER A 208 11.84 -26.08 13.42
CA SER A 208 10.91 -26.81 14.27
C SER A 208 10.43 -25.96 15.44
N LEU A 209 9.15 -26.09 15.79
CA LEU A 209 8.56 -25.44 16.95
C LEU A 209 8.62 -26.37 18.16
N SER A 210 9.17 -25.89 19.30
CA SER A 210 8.93 -26.54 20.60
C SER A 210 7.44 -26.53 20.97
N GLU A 211 7.03 -27.34 21.96
CA GLU A 211 5.65 -27.34 22.44
C GLU A 211 5.21 -25.94 22.94
N GLU A 212 6.10 -25.23 23.64
CA GLU A 212 5.84 -23.86 24.09
C GLU A 212 5.73 -22.87 22.92
N GLU A 213 6.66 -22.91 21.96
CA GLU A 213 6.64 -22.04 20.78
C GLU A 213 5.42 -22.32 19.91
N ARG A 214 4.99 -23.58 19.78
CA ARG A 214 3.78 -23.96 19.07
C ARG A 214 2.53 -23.39 19.73
N ALA A 215 2.41 -23.45 21.05
CA ALA A 215 1.28 -22.86 21.77
C ALA A 215 1.21 -21.33 21.63
N LEU A 216 2.38 -20.67 21.62
CA LEU A 216 2.52 -19.24 21.34
C LEU A 216 2.14 -18.92 19.89
N PHE A 217 2.63 -19.70 18.93
CA PHE A 217 2.35 -19.57 17.50
C PHE A 217 0.85 -19.68 17.20
N GLU A 218 0.18 -20.72 17.68
CA GLU A 218 -1.27 -20.91 17.53
C GLU A 218 -2.06 -19.73 18.11
N SER A 219 -1.62 -19.21 19.26
CA SER A 219 -2.24 -18.07 19.92
C SER A 219 -2.03 -16.76 19.15
N GLY A 220 -0.87 -16.60 18.49
CA GLY A 220 -0.56 -15.52 17.57
C GLY A 220 -1.39 -15.55 16.29
N VAL A 221 -1.49 -16.72 15.64
CA VAL A 221 -2.36 -16.92 14.45
C VAL A 221 -3.83 -16.62 14.79
N LYS A 222 -4.28 -17.01 15.98
CA LYS A 222 -5.62 -16.67 16.46
C LYS A 222 -5.79 -15.17 16.67
N LEU A 223 -4.78 -14.47 17.19
CA LEU A 223 -4.79 -13.01 17.33
C LEU A 223 -4.89 -12.30 15.97
N LEU A 224 -4.12 -12.73 14.97
CA LEU A 224 -4.21 -12.23 13.59
C LEU A 224 -5.60 -12.46 12.99
N SER A 225 -6.17 -13.65 13.20
CA SER A 225 -7.53 -13.98 12.74
C SER A 225 -8.60 -13.06 13.37
N MET A 226 -8.41 -12.67 14.64
CA MET A 226 -9.30 -11.69 15.30
C MET A 226 -9.12 -10.28 14.72
N CYS A 227 -7.88 -9.87 14.42
CA CYS A 227 -7.61 -8.63 13.69
C CYS A 227 -8.33 -8.63 12.33
N ALA A 228 -8.27 -9.75 11.60
CA ALA A 228 -8.94 -9.90 10.31
C ALA A 228 -10.46 -9.74 10.44
N ALA A 229 -11.06 -10.26 11.50
CA ALA A 229 -12.48 -10.08 11.78
C ALA A 229 -12.84 -8.60 12.05
N ILE A 230 -12.02 -7.88 12.82
CA ILE A 230 -12.18 -6.44 13.09
C ILE A 230 -12.12 -5.65 11.78
N MET A 231 -11.09 -5.89 10.96
CA MET A 231 -10.90 -5.21 9.68
C MET A 231 -12.00 -5.57 8.66
N LYS A 232 -12.44 -6.82 8.63
CA LYS A 232 -13.56 -7.24 7.79
C LYS A 232 -14.85 -6.49 8.15
N ARG A 233 -15.07 -6.21 9.44
CA ARG A 233 -16.23 -5.45 9.89
C ARG A 233 -16.22 -4.03 9.33
N GLY A 234 -15.09 -3.30 9.40
CA GLY A 234 -15.05 -1.94 8.86
C GLY A 234 -15.22 -1.89 7.34
N VAL A 235 -14.68 -2.85 6.58
CA VAL A 235 -14.97 -2.96 5.14
C VAL A 235 -16.46 -3.19 4.87
N LEU A 236 -17.13 -4.05 5.66
CA LEU A 236 -18.57 -4.27 5.53
C LEU A 236 -19.38 -3.01 5.85
N THR A 237 -18.96 -2.23 6.85
CA THR A 237 -19.57 -0.93 7.18
C THR A 237 -19.45 0.03 6.00
N ILE A 238 -18.24 0.23 5.47
CA ILE A 238 -17.98 1.10 4.31
C ILE A 238 -18.69 0.60 3.04
N LYS A 239 -18.83 -0.72 2.86
CA LYS A 239 -19.56 -1.31 1.74
C LYS A 239 -21.02 -0.91 1.72
N LYS A 240 -21.67 -0.85 2.89
CA LYS A 240 -23.08 -0.47 3.05
C LYS A 240 -23.31 1.04 3.10
N LEU A 241 -22.25 1.82 3.33
CA LEU A 241 -22.33 3.26 3.52
C LEU A 241 -22.64 4.00 2.21
N THR A 242 -23.81 4.63 2.17
CA THR A 242 -24.22 5.59 1.15
C THR A 242 -24.47 6.92 1.84
N ILE A 243 -23.56 7.87 1.65
CA ILE A 243 -23.61 9.21 2.26
C ILE A 243 -23.56 10.28 1.17
N SER A 244 -24.23 11.39 1.42
CA SER A 244 -24.17 12.60 0.59
C SER A 244 -23.01 13.50 1.01
N ASP A 245 -22.60 14.39 0.11
CA ASP A 245 -21.39 15.23 0.28
C ASP A 245 -21.54 16.29 1.40
N ASP A 246 -22.76 16.58 1.87
CA ASP A 246 -23.05 17.47 3.00
C ASP A 246 -22.85 16.79 4.37
N GLN A 247 -22.63 15.48 4.41
CA GLN A 247 -22.42 14.72 5.64
C GLN A 247 -20.95 14.77 6.09
N ALA A 248 -20.45 15.96 6.40
CA ALA A 248 -19.05 16.22 6.77
C ALA A 248 -18.52 15.32 7.92
N ALA A 249 -19.36 15.01 8.91
CA ALA A 249 -19.00 14.10 9.99
C ALA A 249 -18.70 12.68 9.51
N PHE A 250 -19.52 12.16 8.59
CA PHE A 250 -19.28 10.85 7.98
C PHE A 250 -18.05 10.87 7.07
N LEU A 251 -17.84 11.92 6.29
CA LEU A 251 -16.64 12.06 5.45
C LEU A 251 -15.34 12.09 6.27
N SER A 252 -15.33 12.86 7.37
CA SER A 252 -14.18 12.88 8.28
C SER A 252 -13.96 11.52 8.95
N TRP A 253 -15.04 10.85 9.35
CA TRP A 253 -14.97 9.52 9.94
C TRP A 253 -14.43 8.47 8.95
N THR A 254 -14.88 8.47 7.69
CA THR A 254 -14.36 7.52 6.69
C THR A 254 -12.87 7.76 6.41
N ALA A 255 -12.41 9.02 6.42
CA ALA A 255 -11.00 9.35 6.29
C ALA A 255 -10.15 8.79 7.45
N LYS A 256 -10.62 8.94 8.69
CA LYS A 256 -9.97 8.37 9.87
C LYS A 256 -9.88 6.84 9.79
N LEU A 257 -10.96 6.19 9.36
CA LEU A 257 -11.00 4.75 9.21
C LEU A 257 -10.02 4.27 8.13
N ASP A 258 -10.00 4.94 6.97
CA ASP A 258 -9.11 4.66 5.85
C ASP A 258 -7.61 4.74 6.25
N VAL A 259 -7.25 5.81 6.96
CA VAL A 259 -5.90 6.00 7.52
C VAL A 259 -5.54 4.87 8.49
N SER A 260 -6.47 4.49 9.37
CA SER A 260 -6.23 3.44 10.37
C SER A 260 -5.95 2.08 9.72
N TYR A 261 -6.54 1.78 8.56
CA TYR A 261 -6.25 0.55 7.81
C TYR A 261 -4.88 0.58 7.16
N THR A 262 -4.48 1.75 6.63
CA THR A 262 -3.15 1.90 6.02
C THR A 262 -2.07 1.74 7.08
N ALA A 263 -2.24 2.34 8.26
CA ALA A 263 -1.31 2.21 9.37
C ALA A 263 -1.20 0.77 9.92
N ALA A 264 -2.26 -0.03 9.79
CA ALA A 264 -2.25 -1.42 10.26
C ALA A 264 -1.50 -2.39 9.33
N GLN A 265 -1.15 -1.99 8.10
CA GLN A 265 -0.48 -2.88 7.14
C GLN A 265 0.88 -3.35 7.66
N ASP A 266 1.73 -2.42 8.07
CA ASP A 266 3.08 -2.72 8.57
C ASP A 266 3.00 -3.58 9.84
N ALA A 267 2.11 -3.23 10.78
CA ALA A 267 1.90 -3.99 12.01
C ALA A 267 1.49 -5.45 11.77
N VAL A 268 0.71 -5.72 10.71
CA VAL A 268 0.32 -7.09 10.34
C VAL A 268 1.51 -7.88 9.77
N VAL A 269 2.30 -7.24 8.90
CA VAL A 269 3.48 -7.87 8.29
C VAL A 269 4.53 -8.15 9.35
N ASP A 270 4.84 -7.17 10.20
CA ASP A 270 5.83 -7.29 11.27
C ASP A 270 5.44 -8.39 12.26
N PHE A 271 4.17 -8.46 12.66
CA PHE A 271 3.69 -9.52 13.54
C PHE A 271 3.70 -10.89 12.88
N GLY A 272 3.31 -10.98 11.60
CA GLY A 272 3.40 -12.23 10.85
C GLY A 272 4.84 -12.75 10.75
N ALA A 273 5.79 -11.85 10.46
CA ALA A 273 7.21 -12.18 10.39
C ALA A 273 7.78 -12.60 11.76
N ALA A 274 7.42 -11.90 12.83
CA ALA A 274 7.90 -12.19 14.19
C ALA A 274 7.41 -13.52 14.77
N LEU A 275 6.39 -14.14 14.16
CA LEU A 275 5.93 -15.48 14.54
C LEU A 275 6.77 -16.62 13.96
N TYR A 276 7.62 -16.36 12.96
CA TYR A 276 8.47 -17.40 12.38
C TYR A 276 9.66 -17.77 13.29
N PRO A 277 10.01 -19.06 13.39
CA PRO A 277 11.21 -19.49 14.12
C PRO A 277 12.53 -19.01 13.48
N PRO A 278 13.59 -18.80 14.28
CA PRO A 278 13.57 -18.77 15.76
C PRO A 278 12.83 -17.54 16.28
N VAL A 279 11.92 -17.73 17.25
CA VAL A 279 11.05 -16.66 17.73
C VAL A 279 11.83 -15.71 18.63
N GLY A 280 12.12 -14.51 18.12
CA GLY A 280 12.69 -13.42 18.89
C GLY A 280 11.66 -12.81 19.84
N VAL A 281 11.82 -13.01 21.15
CA VAL A 281 10.84 -12.62 22.16
C VAL A 281 10.65 -11.09 22.21
N ASP A 282 11.72 -10.33 22.03
CA ASP A 282 11.68 -8.87 21.98
C ASP A 282 10.98 -8.38 20.70
N GLU A 283 11.35 -8.92 19.53
CA GLU A 283 10.72 -8.59 18.24
C GLU A 283 9.21 -8.92 18.26
N LEU A 284 8.84 -10.08 18.80
CA LEU A 284 7.45 -10.50 18.91
C LEU A 284 6.66 -9.60 19.87
N SER A 285 7.25 -9.19 20.99
CA SER A 285 6.61 -8.28 21.96
C SER A 285 6.35 -6.89 21.35
N GLU A 286 7.31 -6.36 20.60
CA GLU A 286 7.16 -5.10 19.86
C GLU A 286 6.06 -5.21 18.79
N ALA A 287 6.06 -6.30 18.03
CA ALA A 287 5.07 -6.54 16.99
C ALA A 287 3.64 -6.71 17.57
N VAL A 288 3.48 -7.41 18.70
CA VAL A 288 2.20 -7.49 19.43
C VAL A 288 1.70 -6.11 19.84
N SER A 289 2.59 -5.25 20.33
CA SER A 289 2.24 -3.90 20.77
C SER A 289 1.80 -3.01 19.60
N SER A 290 2.48 -3.13 18.45
CA SER A 290 2.11 -2.45 17.21
C SER A 290 0.74 -2.92 16.68
N LEU A 291 0.48 -4.23 16.72
CA LEU A 291 -0.78 -4.83 16.30
C LEU A 291 -1.95 -4.45 17.22
N GLU A 292 -1.71 -4.40 18.54
CA GLU A 292 -2.67 -3.92 19.53
C GLU A 292 -3.05 -2.47 19.25
N ALA A 293 -2.07 -1.59 19.08
CA ALA A 293 -2.30 -0.17 18.84
C ALA A 293 -3.14 0.05 17.57
N SER A 294 -2.77 -0.64 16.49
CA SER A 294 -3.46 -0.56 15.19
C SER A 294 -4.89 -1.10 15.26
N SER A 295 -5.09 -2.28 15.84
CA SER A 295 -6.42 -2.90 15.97
C SER A 295 -7.33 -2.08 16.89
N SER A 296 -6.78 -1.54 17.98
CA SER A 296 -7.51 -0.68 18.91
C SER A 296 -7.93 0.63 18.27
N ALA A 297 -7.07 1.25 17.44
CA ALA A 297 -7.40 2.45 16.69
C ALA A 297 -8.56 2.21 15.71
N ILE A 298 -8.55 1.07 14.99
CA ILE A 298 -9.66 0.69 14.11
C ILE A 298 -10.96 0.48 14.91
N LEU A 299 -10.91 -0.25 16.03
CA LEU A 299 -12.08 -0.46 16.89
C LEU A 299 -12.63 0.85 17.45
N ALA A 300 -11.77 1.74 17.95
CA ALA A 300 -12.15 3.06 18.44
C ALA A 300 -12.82 3.87 17.33
N CYS A 301 -12.24 3.88 16.13
CA CYS A 301 -12.83 4.56 14.98
C CYS A 301 -14.21 3.99 14.61
N LEU A 302 -14.39 2.66 14.63
CA LEU A 302 -15.70 2.04 14.37
C LEU A 302 -16.75 2.41 15.42
N LYS A 303 -16.35 2.59 16.69
CA LYS A 303 -17.25 3.07 17.76
C LYS A 303 -17.63 4.55 17.61
N GLU A 304 -16.79 5.35 16.98
CA GLU A 304 -17.05 6.76 16.65
C GLU A 304 -17.93 6.95 15.40
N GLN A 305 -18.42 5.87 14.79
CA GLN A 305 -19.28 5.96 13.60
C GLN A 305 -20.51 6.85 13.90
N PRO A 306 -20.79 7.87 13.07
CA PRO A 306 -22.01 8.65 13.23
C PRO A 306 -23.25 7.77 13.04
N ASP A 307 -24.27 7.99 13.86
CA ASP A 307 -25.53 7.21 13.88
C ASP A 307 -25.34 5.71 14.12
N LEU A 308 -24.30 5.30 14.87
CA LEU A 308 -24.07 3.91 15.25
C LEU A 308 -25.26 3.34 16.01
N ALA A 309 -25.80 2.22 15.53
CA ALA A 309 -26.90 1.54 16.20
C ALA A 309 -26.42 0.88 17.51
N ALA A 310 -27.23 0.94 18.57
CA ALA A 310 -26.89 0.33 19.87
C ALA A 310 -26.56 -1.18 19.79
N THR A 311 -27.18 -1.90 18.86
CA THR A 311 -26.87 -3.31 18.60
C THR A 311 -25.47 -3.50 18.00
N GLU A 312 -25.06 -2.60 17.11
CA GLU A 312 -23.72 -2.61 16.50
C GLU A 312 -22.66 -2.21 17.52
N GLU A 313 -22.93 -1.19 18.33
CA GLU A 313 -22.08 -0.76 19.45
C GLU A 313 -21.84 -1.90 20.45
N SER A 314 -22.90 -2.57 20.89
CA SER A 314 -22.80 -3.73 21.79
C SER A 314 -21.95 -4.84 21.19
N ALA A 315 -22.12 -5.14 19.91
CA ALA A 315 -21.29 -6.14 19.21
C ALA A 315 -19.82 -5.70 19.06
N LEU A 316 -19.52 -4.40 18.98
CA LEU A 316 -18.14 -3.90 18.96
C LEU A 316 -17.49 -4.07 20.34
N LEU A 317 -18.21 -3.74 21.42
CA LEU A 317 -17.73 -3.92 22.80
C LEU A 317 -17.44 -5.38 23.13
N GLN A 318 -18.29 -6.31 22.66
CA GLN A 318 -18.05 -7.74 22.81
C GLN A 318 -16.79 -8.19 22.06
N GLY A 319 -16.59 -7.69 20.83
CA GLY A 319 -15.40 -7.99 20.03
C GLY A 319 -14.11 -7.44 20.66
N GLU A 320 -14.16 -6.22 21.19
CA GLU A 320 -13.06 -5.57 21.91
C GLU A 320 -12.66 -6.35 23.17
N ALA A 321 -13.64 -6.78 23.97
CA ALA A 321 -13.37 -7.60 25.16
C ALA A 321 -12.76 -8.96 24.81
N ALA A 322 -13.24 -9.61 23.74
CA ALA A 322 -12.67 -10.87 23.26
C ALA A 322 -11.24 -10.68 22.75
N PHE A 323 -10.98 -9.60 22.00
CA PHE A 323 -9.66 -9.26 21.49
C PHE A 323 -8.67 -8.98 22.63
N ALA A 324 -9.05 -8.16 23.60
CA ALA A 324 -8.23 -7.86 24.78
C ALA A 324 -7.88 -9.12 25.58
N LYS A 325 -8.81 -10.08 25.69
CA LYS A 325 -8.54 -11.37 26.33
C LYS A 325 -7.49 -12.18 25.57
N GLN A 326 -7.61 -12.29 24.24
CA GLN A 326 -6.64 -13.03 23.44
C GLN A 326 -5.26 -12.36 23.45
N LEU A 327 -5.24 -11.03 23.42
CA LEU A 327 -4.00 -10.25 23.52
C LEU A 327 -3.28 -10.51 24.85
N ALA A 328 -4.02 -10.52 25.97
CA ALA A 328 -3.46 -10.86 27.28
C ALA A 328 -2.90 -12.28 27.33
N THR A 329 -3.55 -13.24 26.65
CA THR A 329 -3.01 -14.61 26.51
C THR A 329 -1.67 -14.60 25.79
N VAL A 330 -1.55 -13.94 24.64
CA VAL A 330 -0.31 -13.89 23.86
C VAL A 330 0.81 -13.21 24.66
N LYS A 331 0.53 -12.06 25.28
CA LYS A 331 1.53 -11.35 26.13
C LYS A 331 2.02 -12.21 27.28
N SER A 332 1.11 -12.92 27.97
CA SER A 332 1.49 -13.83 29.06
C SER A 332 2.34 -15.02 28.58
N GLN A 333 2.15 -15.49 27.34
CA GLN A 333 2.98 -16.56 26.77
C GLN A 333 4.38 -16.04 26.43
N ILE A 334 4.48 -14.84 25.84
CA ILE A 334 5.76 -14.16 25.57
C ILE A 334 6.55 -13.97 26.87
N GLU A 335 5.91 -13.48 27.93
CA GLU A 335 6.54 -13.31 29.25
C GLU A 335 7.02 -14.63 29.86
N ALA A 336 6.35 -15.75 29.56
CA ALA A 336 6.75 -17.08 30.03
C ALA A 336 7.92 -17.68 29.22
N SER A 337 8.18 -17.15 28.02
CA SER A 337 9.28 -17.55 27.13
C SER A 337 10.55 -16.71 27.30
N GLN A 338 10.54 -15.70 28.19
CA GLN A 338 11.72 -14.91 28.61
C GLN A 338 12.56 -15.64 29.67
#